data_AF-K5VAR6-F1
#
_entry.id   AF-K5VAR6-F1
#
_cell.length_a   1.000
_cell.length_b   1.000
_cell.length_c   1.000
_cell.angle_alpha   90.00
_cell.angle_beta   90.00
_cell.angle_gamma   90.00
#
_symmetry.space_group_name_H-M   'P 1'
#
loop_
_entity.id
_entity.type
_entity.pdbx_description
1 polymer ?
#
loop_
_entity_poly.entity_id
_entity_poly.type
_entity_poly.pdbx_seq_one_letter_code
_entity_poly.pdbx_strand_id
1 'polypeptide(L)'
;MLLSSPSIPWTTSSSSFTSMPYATGADLPPELLSRILYFLTPPDTCRVRASYSFELSWNEYRSLKRGLAAPSLVCNHWSEATRPLLFSRLQLISAEDVRMLRNVVDSPRFRTSSLSDAIQLVSIYQETASTKPAWLHHVHWLTSRLQETLFNCYVKSPTDGSSPVTCSIRCPGCPPSSLRLTALALVKLRFASATELALLVDSFPSLQHFACNQLTFIDPSPVIQSRRSPRMSLWSLIECQVSQCEAIPLFAKAALASDVLSIATRVGLDADIWDAVLHALLALAPGTFQDARVNIQVANVTLAPSMDDTISRLGIYIYADIGVPQMTAGQGVGPPSAVIDYIYPQLSLTDAQAMESLHFDAFRTIVDAPLFDRLHFQSDTLDSLECDAFKAILRSVLQGTQLDWALKSDKLKFEFPDPQGFRVLNSQGILSLQASSEHTIDDVTITLDAAEQVEWIIRDGQGESDEYLGELVDKRAS
;
A
#
# COMPACT_ATOMS: atom_id res chain seq x y z
N MET A 1 -66.70 -53.74 35.59
CA MET A 1 -65.73 -54.76 35.15
C MET A 1 -64.37 -54.37 35.74
N LEU A 2 -63.95 -55.12 36.76
CA LEU A 2 -62.67 -54.95 37.46
C LEU A 2 -61.61 -55.78 36.73
N LEU A 3 -60.51 -55.16 36.31
CA LEU A 3 -59.28 -55.84 35.94
C LEU A 3 -58.14 -55.27 36.79
N SER A 4 -57.69 -56.08 37.74
CA SER A 4 -56.49 -55.87 38.54
C SER A 4 -55.25 -56.08 37.66
N SER A 5 -54.31 -55.13 37.69
CA SER A 5 -52.96 -55.30 37.15
C SER A 5 -51.95 -55.45 38.30
N PRO A 6 -50.95 -56.34 38.17
CA PRO A 6 -50.01 -56.66 39.25
C PRO A 6 -48.86 -55.64 39.32
N SER A 7 -48.51 -55.27 40.55
CA SER A 7 -47.38 -54.41 40.88
C SER A 7 -46.06 -55.17 40.75
N ILE A 8 -45.16 -54.71 39.88
CA ILE A 8 -43.77 -55.17 39.82
C ILE A 8 -42.90 -54.24 40.70
N PRO A 9 -42.10 -54.76 41.64
CA PRO A 9 -41.22 -53.95 42.46
C PRO A 9 -39.99 -53.52 41.64
N TRP A 10 -39.80 -52.22 41.48
CA TRP A 10 -38.57 -51.66 40.94
C TRP A 10 -37.51 -51.65 42.03
N THR A 11 -36.50 -52.50 41.88
CA THR A 11 -35.26 -52.45 42.66
C THR A 11 -34.46 -51.22 42.27
N THR A 12 -34.34 -50.27 43.19
CA THR A 12 -33.44 -49.11 43.09
C THR A 12 -31.98 -49.57 43.20
N SER A 13 -31.35 -49.86 42.06
CA SER A 13 -29.90 -49.95 41.96
C SER A 13 -29.30 -48.56 42.13
N SER A 14 -28.72 -48.29 43.30
CA SER A 14 -27.91 -47.08 43.53
C SER A 14 -26.61 -47.19 42.74
N SER A 15 -26.62 -46.77 41.49
CA SER A 15 -25.38 -46.49 40.75
C SER A 15 -24.74 -45.25 41.38
N SER A 16 -23.63 -45.47 42.09
CA SER A 16 -22.70 -44.43 42.48
C SER A 16 -22.10 -43.82 41.21
N PHE A 17 -22.79 -42.82 40.65
CA PHE A 17 -22.20 -41.94 39.65
C PHE A 17 -20.97 -41.28 40.28
N THR A 18 -19.81 -41.79 39.91
CA THR A 18 -18.52 -41.15 40.16
C THR A 18 -18.61 -39.82 39.44
N SER A 19 -18.73 -38.73 40.21
CA SER A 19 -18.70 -37.36 39.68
C SER A 19 -17.45 -37.23 38.83
N MET A 20 -17.61 -37.25 37.50
CA MET A 20 -16.50 -36.90 36.61
C MET A 20 -16.05 -35.50 37.01
N PRO A 21 -14.76 -35.27 37.28
CA PRO A 21 -14.28 -33.93 37.58
C PRO A 21 -14.69 -33.04 36.40
N TYR A 22 -15.48 -32.01 36.69
CA TYR A 22 -15.91 -31.05 35.69
C TYR A 22 -14.66 -30.40 35.10
N ALA A 23 -14.32 -30.76 33.86
CA ALA A 23 -13.24 -30.11 33.13
C ALA A 23 -13.59 -28.62 33.00
N THR A 24 -12.77 -27.78 33.60
CA THR A 24 -12.88 -26.33 33.55
C THR A 24 -12.00 -25.80 32.42
N GLY A 25 -12.21 -24.55 32.00
CA GLY A 25 -11.32 -23.90 31.05
C GLY A 25 -9.86 -23.78 31.53
N ALA A 26 -9.59 -23.97 32.84
CA ALA A 26 -8.24 -24.00 33.38
C ALA A 26 -7.51 -25.33 33.09
N ASP A 27 -8.24 -26.38 32.71
CA ASP A 27 -7.68 -27.70 32.38
C ASP A 27 -7.28 -27.82 30.90
N LEU A 28 -7.44 -26.74 30.12
CA LEU A 28 -6.97 -26.70 28.73
C LEU A 28 -5.43 -26.73 28.69
N PRO A 29 -4.83 -27.68 27.95
CA PRO A 29 -3.39 -27.67 27.69
C PRO A 29 -2.92 -26.34 27.10
N PRO A 30 -1.77 -25.80 27.55
CA PRO A 30 -1.21 -24.56 27.03
C PRO A 30 -1.08 -24.51 25.51
N GLU A 31 -0.84 -25.65 24.87
CA GLU A 31 -0.70 -25.80 23.42
C GLU A 31 -2.05 -25.59 22.71
N LEU A 32 -3.15 -26.11 23.27
CA LEU A 32 -4.49 -25.89 22.74
C LEU A 32 -4.91 -24.44 22.92
N LEU A 33 -4.64 -23.85 24.09
CA LEU A 33 -4.89 -22.43 24.32
C LEU A 33 -4.08 -21.56 23.36
N SER A 34 -2.79 -21.83 23.21
CA SER A 34 -1.93 -21.11 22.26
C SER A 34 -2.44 -21.22 20.82
N ARG A 35 -2.94 -22.40 20.43
CA ARG A 35 -3.53 -22.60 19.10
C ARG A 35 -4.85 -21.85 18.92
N ILE A 36 -5.72 -21.83 19.92
CA ILE A 36 -6.95 -21.02 19.92
C ILE A 36 -6.58 -19.55 19.78
N LEU A 37 -5.66 -19.07 20.62
CA LEU A 37 -5.20 -17.70 20.58
C LEU A 37 -4.54 -17.36 19.25
N TYR A 38 -3.75 -18.25 18.66
CA TYR A 38 -3.16 -18.07 17.33
C TYR A 38 -4.23 -17.83 16.24
N PHE A 39 -5.35 -18.57 16.27
CA PHE A 39 -6.45 -18.33 15.33
C PHE A 39 -7.27 -17.06 15.63
N LEU A 40 -7.22 -16.59 16.87
CA LEU A 40 -7.85 -15.33 17.29
C LEU A 40 -6.94 -14.13 17.10
N THR A 41 -5.62 -14.34 17.06
CA THR A 41 -4.63 -13.33 16.73
C THR A 41 -4.97 -12.87 15.33
N PRO A 42 -5.28 -11.58 15.14
CA PRO A 42 -5.32 -11.01 13.80
C PRO A 42 -4.04 -11.47 13.08
N PRO A 43 -4.11 -11.99 11.84
CA PRO A 43 -2.89 -12.27 11.09
C PRO A 43 -1.99 -11.06 11.26
N ASP A 44 -0.71 -11.30 11.57
CA ASP A 44 0.27 -10.30 12.00
C ASP A 44 0.62 -9.37 10.80
N THR A 45 -0.40 -8.72 10.27
CA THR A 45 -0.43 -7.92 9.05
C THR A 45 0.46 -6.70 9.20
N CYS A 46 0.76 -6.30 10.45
CA CYS A 46 1.68 -5.22 10.76
C CYS A 46 3.14 -5.51 10.38
N ARG A 47 3.55 -6.77 10.18
CA ARG A 47 4.96 -7.08 9.86
C ARG A 47 5.24 -7.56 8.44
N VAL A 48 4.26 -8.10 7.70
CA VAL A 48 4.56 -8.89 6.49
C VAL A 48 3.91 -8.37 5.20
N ARG A 49 2.98 -7.40 5.24
CA ARG A 49 2.45 -6.81 4.00
C ARG A 49 2.34 -5.29 4.12
N ALA A 50 3.05 -4.58 3.24
CA ALA A 50 2.89 -3.15 2.96
C ALA A 50 1.51 -2.77 2.36
N SER A 51 0.51 -3.65 2.50
CA SER A 51 -0.87 -3.43 2.08
C SER A 51 -1.67 -3.13 3.34
N TYR A 52 -1.78 -1.85 3.66
CA TYR A 52 -2.55 -1.31 4.80
C TYR A 52 -4.08 -1.48 4.65
N SER A 53 -4.55 -2.33 3.72
CA SER A 53 -5.97 -2.59 3.49
C SER A 53 -6.58 -3.67 4.39
N PHE A 54 -5.86 -4.13 5.42
CA PHE A 54 -6.39 -5.05 6.43
C PHE A 54 -5.97 -4.67 7.86
N GLU A 55 -6.06 -3.38 8.20
CA GLU A 55 -6.43 -3.06 9.59
C GLU A 55 -7.84 -3.63 9.79
N LEU A 56 -7.97 -4.75 10.52
CA LEU A 56 -9.26 -5.08 11.17
C LEU A 56 -9.85 -3.77 11.65
N SER A 57 -11.09 -3.49 11.25
CA SER A 57 -11.77 -2.30 11.72
C SER A 57 -11.63 -2.30 13.25
N TRP A 58 -11.32 -1.15 13.86
CA TRP A 58 -11.17 -1.06 15.32
C TRP A 58 -12.37 -1.67 16.08
N ASN A 59 -13.53 -1.75 15.41
CA ASN A 59 -14.73 -2.44 15.88
C ASN A 59 -14.54 -3.97 15.99
N GLU A 60 -13.97 -4.64 14.99
CA GLU A 60 -13.67 -6.07 15.05
C GLU A 60 -12.65 -6.38 16.15
N TYR A 61 -11.59 -5.58 16.24
CA TYR A 61 -10.59 -5.75 17.28
C TYR A 61 -11.16 -5.47 18.68
N ARG A 62 -12.06 -4.49 18.82
CA ARG A 62 -12.84 -4.30 20.07
C ARG A 62 -13.72 -5.50 20.38
N SER A 63 -14.37 -6.09 19.38
CA SER A 63 -15.19 -7.29 19.55
C SER A 63 -14.34 -8.45 20.07
N LEU A 64 -13.17 -8.67 19.47
CA LEU A 64 -12.18 -9.64 19.93
C LEU A 64 -11.76 -9.38 21.38
N LYS A 65 -11.36 -8.14 21.72
CA LYS A 65 -11.00 -7.79 23.11
C LYS A 65 -12.12 -8.07 24.10
N ARG A 66 -13.37 -7.74 23.75
CA ARG A 66 -14.53 -8.02 24.62
C ARG A 66 -14.71 -9.52 24.83
N GLY A 67 -14.52 -10.33 23.78
CA GLY A 67 -14.54 -11.79 23.89
C GLY A 67 -13.41 -12.36 24.76
N LEU A 68 -12.23 -11.75 24.73
CA LEU A 68 -11.05 -12.18 25.50
C LEU A 68 -11.02 -11.63 26.93
N ALA A 69 -11.77 -10.57 27.24
CA ALA A 69 -11.78 -9.94 28.56
C ALA A 69 -12.28 -10.90 29.65
N ALA A 70 -13.40 -11.61 29.42
CA ALA A 70 -13.94 -12.54 30.41
C ALA A 70 -12.99 -13.73 30.69
N PRO A 71 -12.45 -14.44 29.67
CA PRO A 71 -11.43 -15.47 29.88
C PRO A 71 -10.20 -14.97 30.65
N SER A 72 -9.73 -13.75 30.38
CA SER A 72 -8.54 -13.18 31.04
C SER A 72 -8.70 -12.99 32.56
N LEU A 73 -9.94 -12.99 33.05
CA LEU A 73 -10.27 -12.85 34.48
C LEU A 73 -10.50 -14.21 35.18
N VAL A 74 -10.49 -15.32 34.43
CA VAL A 74 -10.75 -16.67 34.98
C VAL A 74 -9.61 -17.12 35.89
N CYS A 75 -8.37 -17.06 35.40
CA CYS A 75 -7.19 -17.40 36.17
C CYS A 75 -5.92 -16.75 35.60
N ASN A 76 -4.81 -16.83 36.34
CA ASN A 76 -3.53 -16.24 35.93
C ASN A 76 -3.03 -16.80 34.59
N HIS A 77 -3.22 -18.09 34.33
CA HIS A 77 -2.80 -18.71 33.07
C HIS A 77 -3.50 -18.08 31.87
N TRP A 78 -4.83 -17.95 31.92
CA TRP A 78 -5.60 -17.26 30.88
C TRP A 78 -5.24 -15.77 30.78
N SER A 79 -5.05 -15.10 31.91
CA SER A 79 -4.62 -13.70 31.93
C SER A 79 -3.29 -13.52 31.19
N GLU A 80 -2.30 -14.35 31.49
CA GLU A 80 -0.98 -14.27 30.87
C GLU A 80 -1.01 -14.60 29.37
N ALA A 81 -1.74 -15.65 28.99
CA ALA A 81 -1.85 -16.06 27.60
C ALA A 81 -2.59 -15.03 26.72
N THR A 82 -3.66 -14.42 27.25
CA THR A 82 -4.48 -13.45 26.50
C THR A 82 -3.94 -12.01 26.53
N ARG A 83 -3.06 -11.68 27.47
CA ARG A 83 -2.51 -10.31 27.66
C ARG A 83 -1.88 -9.73 26.39
N PRO A 84 -1.02 -10.45 25.63
CA PRO A 84 -0.48 -9.91 24.38
C PRO A 84 -1.58 -9.46 23.40
N LEU A 85 -2.66 -10.25 23.26
CA LEU A 85 -3.77 -9.90 22.36
C LEU A 85 -4.62 -8.75 22.87
N LEU A 86 -4.85 -8.67 24.19
CA LEU A 86 -5.64 -7.60 24.80
C LEU A 86 -4.93 -6.24 24.76
N PHE A 87 -3.60 -6.23 24.75
CA PHE A 87 -2.80 -5.00 24.84
C PHE A 87 -1.95 -4.71 23.59
N SER A 88 -1.95 -5.59 22.58
CA SER A 88 -1.21 -5.39 21.31
C SER A 88 -1.50 -4.08 20.62
N ARG A 89 -2.76 -3.66 20.61
CA ARG A 89 -3.16 -2.38 20.01
C ARG A 89 -3.93 -1.53 21.00
N LEU A 90 -3.49 -0.30 21.22
CA LEU A 90 -4.16 0.66 22.09
C LEU A 90 -4.69 1.83 21.28
N GLN A 91 -5.84 2.38 21.69
CA GLN A 91 -6.43 3.56 21.08
C GLN A 91 -6.43 4.70 22.11
N LEU A 92 -5.82 5.83 21.77
CA LEU A 92 -5.78 7.04 22.59
C LEU A 92 -6.68 8.10 21.94
N ILE A 93 -7.83 8.37 22.56
CA ILE A 93 -8.84 9.30 22.04
C ILE A 93 -8.83 10.60 22.85
N SER A 94 -8.41 10.53 24.11
CA SER A 94 -8.49 11.62 25.07
C SER A 94 -7.20 11.80 25.88
N ALA A 95 -7.09 12.95 26.54
CA ALA A 95 -6.01 13.22 27.51
C ALA A 95 -6.02 12.24 28.70
N GLU A 96 -7.19 11.70 29.07
CA GLU A 96 -7.30 10.71 30.13
C GLU A 96 -6.68 9.37 29.70
N ASP A 97 -6.92 8.93 28.46
CA ASP A 97 -6.32 7.69 27.94
C ASP A 97 -4.80 7.78 27.96
N VAL A 98 -4.25 8.94 27.55
CA VAL A 98 -2.81 9.19 27.55
C VAL A 98 -2.26 9.20 28.98
N ARG A 99 -2.97 9.82 29.94
CA ARG A 99 -2.59 9.84 31.35
C ARG A 99 -2.64 8.43 31.96
N MET A 100 -3.67 7.65 31.65
CA MET A 100 -3.83 6.28 32.11
C MET A 100 -2.69 5.40 31.59
N LEU A 101 -2.43 5.44 30.28
CA LEU A 101 -1.32 4.68 29.70
C LEU A 101 0.02 5.14 30.27
N ARG A 102 0.21 6.45 30.46
CA ARG A 102 1.40 6.99 31.12
C ARG A 102 1.57 6.42 32.52
N ASN A 103 0.54 6.43 33.35
CA ASN A 103 0.61 5.87 34.72
C ASN A 103 0.97 4.38 34.71
N VAL A 104 0.49 3.62 33.72
CA VAL A 104 0.87 2.21 33.53
C VAL A 104 2.36 2.09 33.16
N VAL A 105 2.84 2.86 32.19
CA VAL A 105 4.24 2.83 31.70
C VAL A 105 5.22 3.37 32.75
N ASP A 106 4.81 4.35 33.56
CA ASP A 106 5.59 4.92 34.66
C ASP A 106 5.73 3.96 35.85
N SER A 107 4.88 2.93 35.95
CA SER A 107 4.97 1.93 37.01
C SER A 107 6.28 1.16 36.95
N PRO A 108 7.03 1.01 38.06
CA PRO A 108 8.25 0.20 38.10
C PRO A 108 8.04 -1.25 37.66
N ARG A 109 6.81 -1.77 37.85
CA ARG A 109 6.45 -3.14 37.47
C ARG A 109 6.25 -3.31 35.97
N PHE A 110 6.04 -2.23 35.21
CA PHE A 110 5.80 -2.29 33.78
C PHE A 110 7.00 -2.89 33.03
N ARG A 111 8.21 -2.42 33.35
CA ARG A 111 9.46 -2.88 32.71
C ARG A 111 9.76 -4.36 32.91
N THR A 112 9.32 -4.92 34.04
CA THR A 112 9.51 -6.34 34.34
C THR A 112 8.31 -7.19 33.94
N SER A 113 7.23 -6.56 33.47
CA SER A 113 6.00 -7.25 33.09
C SER A 113 6.01 -7.57 31.60
N SER A 114 5.33 -8.66 31.25
CA SER A 114 5.04 -9.01 29.85
C SER A 114 4.17 -7.98 29.11
N LEU A 115 3.66 -6.96 29.82
CA LEU A 115 2.89 -5.88 29.21
C LEU A 115 3.78 -4.92 28.39
N SER A 116 5.05 -4.78 28.75
CA SER A 116 5.97 -3.89 28.04
C SER A 116 6.18 -4.31 26.58
N ASP A 117 6.39 -5.60 26.36
CA ASP A 117 6.50 -6.20 25.02
C ASP A 117 5.14 -6.44 24.36
N ALA A 118 4.07 -6.47 25.15
CA ALA A 118 2.73 -6.67 24.62
C ALA A 118 2.21 -5.48 23.82
N ILE A 119 2.63 -4.23 24.09
CA ILE A 119 2.11 -3.05 23.40
C ILE A 119 2.87 -2.83 22.09
N GLN A 120 2.29 -3.24 20.98
CA GLN A 120 2.94 -3.18 19.66
C GLN A 120 2.53 -1.94 18.86
N LEU A 121 1.27 -1.51 19.00
CA LEU A 121 0.69 -0.39 18.25
C LEU A 121 -0.12 0.53 19.15
N VAL A 122 0.09 1.83 19.01
CA VAL A 122 -0.72 2.87 19.66
C VAL A 122 -1.29 3.78 18.59
N SER A 123 -2.62 3.74 18.42
CA SER A 123 -3.35 4.63 17.52
C SER A 123 -3.90 5.84 18.27
N ILE A 124 -3.48 7.02 17.86
CA ILE A 124 -3.85 8.32 18.41
C ILE A 124 -4.96 8.88 17.53
N TYR A 125 -6.12 9.17 18.10
CA TYR A 125 -7.24 9.77 17.38
C TYR A 125 -7.46 11.18 17.88
N GLN A 126 -7.40 12.14 16.96
CA GLN A 126 -7.59 13.54 17.26
C GLN A 126 -8.70 14.13 16.38
N GLU A 127 -9.73 14.63 17.03
CA GLU A 127 -10.77 15.42 16.39
C GLU A 127 -10.49 16.91 16.58
N THR A 128 -10.45 17.66 15.48
CA THR A 128 -10.03 19.07 15.49
C THR A 128 -11.02 20.03 16.18
N ALA A 129 -12.24 19.58 16.48
CA ALA A 129 -13.26 20.36 17.20
C ALA A 129 -12.82 20.80 18.61
N SER A 130 -11.89 20.07 19.23
CA SER A 130 -11.42 20.38 20.57
C SER A 130 -10.39 21.51 20.53
N THR A 131 -10.74 22.67 21.07
CA THR A 131 -9.99 23.93 20.96
C THR A 131 -8.56 23.90 21.49
N LYS A 132 -8.09 22.81 22.12
CA LYS A 132 -6.67 22.55 22.41
C LYS A 132 -6.38 21.05 22.46
N PRO A 133 -5.57 20.47 21.55
CA PRO A 133 -4.99 19.14 21.76
C PRO A 133 -3.84 19.24 22.77
N ALA A 134 -4.16 19.65 23.99
CA ALA A 134 -3.20 19.95 25.04
C ALA A 134 -2.44 18.72 25.54
N TRP A 135 -2.59 17.55 24.90
CA TRP A 135 -2.04 16.29 25.38
C TRP A 135 -1.10 15.59 24.39
N LEU A 136 -0.93 16.07 23.14
CA LEU A 136 0.04 15.48 22.20
C LEU A 136 1.48 15.52 22.74
N HIS A 137 1.82 16.56 23.50
CA HIS A 137 3.13 16.65 24.16
C HIS A 137 3.36 15.55 25.22
N HIS A 138 2.29 14.94 25.77
CA HIS A 138 2.40 13.75 26.62
C HIS A 138 2.61 12.47 25.81
N VAL A 139 2.14 12.42 24.56
CA VAL A 139 2.43 11.29 23.66
C VAL A 139 3.91 11.23 23.33
N HIS A 140 4.58 12.37 23.16
CA HIS A 140 6.03 12.39 22.98
C HIS A 140 6.75 11.62 24.10
N TRP A 141 6.36 11.83 25.36
CA TRP A 141 6.90 11.08 26.49
C TRP A 141 6.68 9.56 26.32
N LEU A 142 5.49 9.13 25.91
CA LEU A 142 5.20 7.72 25.63
C LEU A 142 6.10 7.16 24.52
N THR A 143 6.28 7.88 23.42
CA THR A 143 7.14 7.42 22.30
C THR A 143 8.59 7.21 22.72
N SER A 144 9.08 7.98 23.69
CA SER A 144 10.45 7.82 24.21
C SER A 144 10.62 6.59 25.12
N ARG A 145 9.54 6.14 25.76
CA ARG A 145 9.52 5.00 26.69
C ARG A 145 9.18 3.68 26.00
N LEU A 146 8.36 3.74 24.97
CA LEU A 146 7.86 2.59 24.22
C LEU A 146 8.59 2.49 22.88
N GLN A 147 9.89 2.21 22.93
CA GLN A 147 10.77 2.31 21.76
C GLN A 147 10.50 1.26 20.68
N GLU A 148 9.91 0.13 21.00
CA GLU A 148 9.53 -0.90 20.00
C GLU A 148 8.08 -0.75 19.51
N THR A 149 7.32 0.18 20.10
CA THR A 149 5.91 0.40 19.77
C THR A 149 5.78 1.36 18.59
N LEU A 150 4.91 0.98 17.64
CA LEU A 150 4.50 1.80 16.51
C LEU A 150 3.43 2.80 16.95
N PHE A 151 3.52 4.04 16.46
CA PHE A 151 2.56 5.09 16.78
C PHE A 151 1.89 5.61 15.51
N ASN A 152 0.59 5.41 15.39
CA ASN A 152 -0.20 5.88 14.26
C ASN A 152 -1.07 7.05 14.72
N CYS A 153 -1.08 8.16 14.00
CA CYS A 153 -1.89 9.33 14.32
C CYS A 153 -2.96 9.55 13.26
N TYR A 154 -4.23 9.62 13.67
CA TYR A 154 -5.37 9.88 12.81
C TYR A 154 -6.00 11.21 13.24
N VAL A 155 -5.92 12.20 12.36
CA VAL A 155 -6.48 13.53 12.60
C VAL A 155 -7.65 13.74 11.65
N LYS A 156 -8.84 13.95 12.22
CA LYS A 156 -10.08 14.09 11.45
C LYS A 156 -10.81 15.38 11.81
N SER A 157 -11.38 16.05 10.81
CA SER A 157 -12.31 17.16 11.05
C SER A 157 -13.67 16.64 11.52
N PRO A 158 -14.34 17.32 12.48
CA PRO A 158 -15.71 16.99 12.88
C PRO A 158 -16.66 17.02 11.67
N THR A 159 -17.58 16.07 11.63
CA THR A 159 -18.41 15.77 10.44
C THR A 159 -19.45 16.85 10.14
N ASP A 160 -19.81 17.69 11.11
CA ASP A 160 -21.04 18.51 11.07
C ASP A 160 -20.81 20.03 11.23
N GLY A 161 -19.55 20.50 11.20
CA GLY A 161 -19.23 21.91 11.39
C GLY A 161 -19.03 22.66 10.08
N SER A 162 -19.89 23.63 9.75
CA SER A 162 -19.73 24.54 8.60
C SER A 162 -18.53 25.48 8.73
N SER A 163 -17.88 25.54 9.90
CA SER A 163 -16.70 26.35 10.10
C SER A 163 -15.43 25.55 9.79
N PRO A 164 -14.64 25.96 8.79
CA PRO A 164 -13.34 25.37 8.53
C PRO A 164 -12.44 25.50 9.77
N VAL A 165 -11.98 24.37 10.32
CA VAL A 165 -10.98 24.38 11.39
C VAL A 165 -9.59 24.31 10.77
N THR A 166 -8.81 25.38 10.90
CA THR A 166 -7.40 25.39 10.51
C THR A 166 -6.64 24.37 11.36
N CYS A 167 -5.90 23.49 10.69
CA CYS A 167 -5.14 22.43 11.34
C CYS A 167 -3.97 22.99 12.18
N SER A 168 -4.15 23.15 13.50
CA SER A 168 -3.05 23.51 14.42
C SER A 168 -2.44 22.28 15.10
N ILE A 169 -1.97 21.29 14.32
CA ILE A 169 -1.18 20.18 14.89
C ILE A 169 0.16 20.68 15.44
N ARG A 170 0.62 21.87 15.01
CA ARG A 170 1.79 22.52 15.60
C ARG A 170 1.49 22.92 17.04
N CYS A 171 1.92 22.06 17.97
CA CYS A 171 1.90 22.36 19.39
C CYS A 171 2.82 23.56 19.65
N PRO A 172 2.30 24.72 20.09
CA PRO A 172 3.14 25.86 20.39
C PRO A 172 4.11 25.48 21.51
N GLY A 173 5.40 25.35 21.20
CA GLY A 173 6.48 25.09 22.17
C GLY A 173 7.03 23.66 22.23
N CYS A 174 6.45 22.69 21.54
CA CYS A 174 7.07 21.36 21.41
C CYS A 174 7.86 21.33 20.09
N PRO A 175 9.18 21.09 20.08
CA PRO A 175 9.91 20.87 18.84
C PRO A 175 9.27 19.65 18.15
N PRO A 176 8.72 19.82 16.93
CA PRO A 176 7.94 18.77 16.27
C PRO A 176 8.71 17.46 16.09
N SER A 177 10.04 17.57 15.96
CA SER A 177 11.00 16.48 15.77
C SER A 177 11.03 15.44 16.90
N SER A 178 10.31 15.66 17.99
CA SER A 178 10.36 14.79 19.17
C SER A 178 9.34 13.65 19.10
N LEU A 179 8.23 13.82 18.36
CA LEU A 179 7.19 12.79 18.28
C LEU A 179 7.55 11.74 17.23
N ARG A 180 7.77 10.50 17.68
CA ARG A 180 8.08 9.38 16.79
C ARG A 180 6.80 8.72 16.29
N LEU A 181 6.26 9.24 15.19
CA LEU A 181 5.12 8.62 14.48
C LEU A 181 5.62 7.65 13.42
N THR A 182 4.95 6.52 13.30
CA THR A 182 5.09 5.55 12.20
C THR A 182 4.12 5.89 11.09
N ALA A 183 2.86 6.20 11.41
CA ALA A 183 1.87 6.60 10.41
C ALA A 183 1.13 7.89 10.80
N LEU A 184 0.72 8.68 9.81
CA LEU A 184 -0.08 9.89 9.95
C LEU A 184 -1.18 9.91 8.88
N ALA A 185 -2.43 9.86 9.32
CA ALA A 185 -3.60 9.97 8.47
C ALA A 185 -4.34 11.28 8.75
N LEU A 186 -4.57 12.08 7.72
CA LEU A 186 -5.24 13.37 7.76
C LEU A 186 -6.53 13.31 6.95
N VAL A 187 -7.68 13.52 7.59
CA VAL A 187 -9.00 13.31 7.00
C VAL A 187 -9.88 14.55 7.12
N LYS A 188 -10.41 15.03 5.99
CA LYS A 188 -11.32 16.18 5.92
C LYS A 188 -10.75 17.48 6.52
N LEU A 189 -9.43 17.64 6.51
CA LEU A 189 -8.77 18.83 7.07
C LEU A 189 -8.64 19.94 6.04
N ARG A 190 -8.64 21.19 6.52
CA ARG A 190 -8.38 22.38 5.70
C ARG A 190 -7.03 22.99 6.06
N PHE A 191 -6.17 23.12 5.06
CA PHE A 191 -4.86 23.77 5.15
C PHE A 191 -4.89 25.13 4.48
N ALA A 192 -4.07 26.06 4.96
CA ALA A 192 -3.87 27.33 4.30
C ALA A 192 -3.24 27.15 2.92
N SER A 193 -2.24 26.25 2.81
CA SER A 193 -1.56 25.93 1.55
C SER A 193 -0.94 24.53 1.57
N ALA A 194 -0.55 24.03 0.40
CA ALA A 194 0.26 22.83 0.26
C ALA A 194 1.58 22.90 1.07
N THR A 195 2.17 24.08 1.15
CA THR A 195 3.39 24.33 1.93
C THR A 195 3.20 24.08 3.42
N GLU A 196 2.01 24.39 3.96
CA GLU A 196 1.71 24.11 5.37
C GLU A 196 1.67 22.60 5.64
N LEU A 197 1.11 21.82 4.72
CA LEU A 197 1.07 20.36 4.78
C LEU A 197 2.47 19.76 4.71
N ALA A 198 3.30 20.20 3.77
CA ALA A 198 4.69 19.74 3.63
C ALA A 198 5.47 20.00 4.93
N LEU A 199 5.38 21.20 5.49
CA LEU A 199 6.04 21.53 6.77
C LEU A 199 5.50 20.72 7.96
N LEU A 200 4.23 20.29 7.91
CA LEU A 200 3.66 19.38 8.91
C LEU A 200 4.25 17.97 8.75
N VAL A 201 4.47 17.47 7.54
CA VAL A 201 5.09 16.17 7.31
C VAL A 201 6.58 16.19 7.69
N ASP A 202 7.30 17.25 7.30
CA ASP A 202 8.71 17.47 7.65
C ASP A 202 8.95 17.53 9.17
N SER A 203 7.90 17.80 9.93
CA SER A 203 7.94 17.83 11.38
C SER A 203 8.11 16.45 12.01
N PHE A 204 7.90 15.35 11.27
CA PHE A 204 7.93 13.97 11.78
C PHE A 204 9.02 13.13 11.08
N PRO A 205 10.27 13.15 11.58
CA PRO A 205 11.40 12.50 10.91
C PRO A 205 11.33 10.97 10.87
N SER A 206 10.49 10.35 11.70
CA SER A 206 10.30 8.90 11.74
C SER A 206 9.09 8.41 10.97
N LEU A 207 8.33 9.33 10.35
CA LEU A 207 7.09 8.98 9.67
C LEU A 207 7.40 8.00 8.55
N GLN A 208 6.69 6.86 8.53
CA GLN A 208 6.82 5.80 7.54
C GLN A 208 5.66 5.78 6.56
N HIS A 209 4.47 6.13 7.03
CA HIS A 209 3.26 6.13 6.22
C HIS A 209 2.52 7.45 6.40
N PHE A 210 2.13 8.05 5.30
CA PHE A 210 1.36 9.29 5.29
C PHE A 210 0.13 9.10 4.43
N ALA A 211 -1.05 9.48 4.93
CA ALA A 211 -2.30 9.38 4.20
C ALA A 211 -3.07 10.69 4.34
N CYS A 212 -3.55 11.21 3.21
CA CYS A 212 -4.39 12.37 3.09
C CYS A 212 -5.71 11.94 2.44
N ASN A 213 -6.83 12.24 3.08
CA ASN A 213 -8.15 11.97 2.53
C ASN A 213 -9.03 13.21 2.64
N GLN A 214 -9.63 13.64 1.53
CA GLN A 214 -10.55 14.79 1.50
C GLN A 214 -9.94 16.08 2.06
N LEU A 215 -8.66 16.35 1.77
CA LEU A 215 -8.04 17.61 2.16
C LEU A 215 -8.52 18.76 1.27
N THR A 216 -8.64 19.94 1.86
CA THR A 216 -8.94 21.19 1.16
C THR A 216 -7.85 22.22 1.42
N PHE A 217 -7.50 23.02 0.42
CA PHE A 217 -6.51 24.08 0.52
C PHE A 217 -7.17 25.44 0.27
N ILE A 218 -6.85 26.43 1.10
CA ILE A 218 -7.31 27.81 0.89
C ILE A 218 -6.59 28.40 -0.33
N ASP A 219 -5.28 28.19 -0.38
CA ASP A 219 -4.41 28.57 -1.48
C ASP A 219 -3.86 27.30 -2.15
N PRO A 220 -4.33 26.95 -3.36
CA PRO A 220 -3.85 25.79 -4.11
C PRO A 220 -2.51 26.04 -4.82
N SER A 221 -1.83 27.15 -4.53
CA SER A 221 -0.49 27.42 -5.06
C SER A 221 0.47 26.25 -4.77
N PRO A 222 1.40 25.95 -5.71
CA PRO A 222 2.38 24.87 -5.55
C PRO A 222 3.21 25.07 -4.28
N VAL A 223 3.81 23.99 -3.77
CA VAL A 223 4.62 24.06 -2.56
C VAL A 223 5.81 24.98 -2.83
N ILE A 224 5.86 26.11 -2.12
CA ILE A 224 7.06 26.92 -2.07
C ILE A 224 7.97 26.21 -1.08
N GLN A 225 8.77 25.27 -1.59
CA GLN A 225 9.72 24.55 -0.75
C GLN A 225 10.57 25.58 -0.01
N SER A 226 10.46 25.54 1.32
CA SER A 226 11.36 26.30 2.17
C SER A 226 12.77 25.83 1.82
N ARG A 227 13.60 26.71 1.26
CA ARG A 227 15.03 26.47 0.90
C ARG A 227 15.89 25.95 2.06
N ARG A 228 15.32 25.73 3.24
CA ARG A 228 15.97 24.98 4.31
C ARG A 228 16.12 23.53 3.83
N SER A 229 17.31 23.23 3.34
CA SER A 229 17.80 21.86 3.19
C SER A 229 17.37 21.05 4.42
N PRO A 230 16.64 19.94 4.25
CA PRO A 230 16.18 19.11 5.34
C PRO A 230 17.38 18.76 6.23
N ARG A 231 17.38 19.24 7.48
CA ARG A 231 18.49 18.99 8.42
C ARG A 231 18.56 17.53 8.89
N MET A 232 17.50 16.76 8.65
CA MET A 232 17.45 15.34 8.95
C MET A 232 16.76 14.60 7.82
N SER A 233 17.44 13.54 7.39
CA SER A 233 17.02 12.54 6.43
C SER A 233 15.66 11.93 6.80
N LEU A 234 14.58 12.35 6.13
CA LEU A 234 13.24 11.72 6.16
C LEU A 234 13.25 10.37 5.41
N TRP A 235 14.25 9.54 5.64
CA TRP A 235 14.43 8.26 4.93
C TRP A 235 13.42 7.21 5.38
N SER A 236 12.68 7.48 6.46
CA SER A 236 11.69 6.54 6.97
C SER A 236 10.41 6.51 6.15
N LEU A 237 10.06 7.59 5.45
CA LEU A 237 8.74 7.72 4.82
C LEU A 237 8.69 6.88 3.54
N ILE A 238 8.15 5.68 3.73
CA ILE A 238 7.98 4.60 2.77
C ILE A 238 6.70 4.78 1.97
N GLU A 239 5.65 5.41 2.51
CA GLU A 239 4.36 5.51 1.82
C GLU A 239 3.70 6.88 1.93
N CYS A 240 3.19 7.42 0.82
CA CYS A 240 2.29 8.58 0.83
C CYS A 240 1.06 8.33 -0.03
N GLN A 241 -0.11 8.39 0.60
CA GLN A 241 -1.41 8.30 -0.04
C GLN A 241 -2.09 9.68 -0.08
N VAL A 242 -2.52 10.14 -1.26
CA VAL A 242 -3.34 11.37 -1.39
C VAL A 242 -4.64 11.04 -2.13
N SER A 243 -5.76 11.14 -1.42
CA SER A 243 -7.07 10.67 -1.88
C SER A 243 -8.18 11.70 -1.69
N GLN A 244 -9.13 11.70 -2.62
CA GLN A 244 -10.38 12.48 -2.59
C GLN A 244 -10.26 13.98 -2.23
N CYS A 245 -9.11 14.62 -2.47
CA CYS A 245 -8.95 16.06 -2.22
C CYS A 245 -9.81 16.84 -3.23
N GLU A 246 -10.92 17.42 -2.75
CA GLU A 246 -11.90 18.13 -3.56
C GLU A 246 -11.24 19.34 -4.25
N ALA A 247 -11.68 19.65 -5.48
CA ALA A 247 -11.23 20.79 -6.30
C ALA A 247 -9.78 20.77 -6.81
N ILE A 248 -8.98 19.74 -6.51
CA ILE A 248 -7.60 19.63 -7.01
C ILE A 248 -7.55 18.65 -8.20
N PRO A 249 -7.08 19.07 -9.40
CA PRO A 249 -6.90 18.15 -10.52
C PRO A 249 -5.83 17.09 -10.19
N LEU A 250 -5.89 15.93 -10.86
CA LEU A 250 -4.98 14.81 -10.61
C LEU A 250 -3.50 15.23 -10.67
N PHE A 251 -3.13 16.07 -11.66
CA PHE A 251 -1.78 16.61 -11.78
C PHE A 251 -1.33 17.38 -10.53
N ALA A 252 -2.18 18.23 -9.96
CA ALA A 252 -1.85 18.97 -8.75
C ALA A 252 -1.83 18.09 -7.50
N LYS A 253 -2.60 16.99 -7.45
CA LYS A 253 -2.48 15.99 -6.37
C LYS A 253 -1.15 15.26 -6.43
N ALA A 254 -0.72 14.92 -7.64
CA ALA A 254 0.56 14.26 -7.90
C ALA A 254 1.74 15.18 -7.55
N ALA A 255 1.70 16.44 -7.99
CA ALA A 255 2.68 17.46 -7.62
C ALA A 255 2.72 17.65 -6.10
N LEU A 256 1.56 17.76 -5.44
CA LEU A 256 1.47 17.87 -3.98
C LEU A 256 2.12 16.67 -3.28
N ALA A 257 1.81 15.45 -3.68
CA ALA A 257 2.38 14.25 -3.09
C ALA A 257 3.90 14.19 -3.31
N SER A 258 4.35 14.53 -4.51
CA SER A 258 5.76 14.64 -4.88
C SER A 258 6.49 15.65 -3.98
N ASP A 259 5.92 16.84 -3.82
CA ASP A 259 6.49 17.92 -3.02
C ASP A 259 6.56 17.55 -1.53
N VAL A 260 5.46 17.01 -0.98
CA VAL A 260 5.36 16.58 0.42
C VAL A 260 6.34 15.45 0.73
N LEU A 261 6.53 14.53 -0.22
CA LEU A 261 7.52 13.48 -0.09
C LEU A 261 8.95 13.98 -0.36
N SER A 262 9.12 15.12 -1.04
CA SER A 262 10.42 15.59 -1.53
C SER A 262 11.20 14.46 -2.22
N ILE A 263 10.50 13.69 -3.07
CA ILE A 263 10.98 12.43 -3.65
C ILE A 263 12.34 12.61 -4.29
N ALA A 264 12.45 13.57 -5.22
CA ALA A 264 13.66 13.86 -5.97
C ALA A 264 14.88 13.99 -5.03
N THR A 265 14.73 14.78 -3.95
CA THR A 265 15.79 14.97 -2.96
C THR A 265 16.14 13.68 -2.21
N ARG A 266 15.16 12.81 -1.93
CA ARG A 266 15.39 11.57 -1.17
C ARG A 266 16.09 10.49 -1.99
N VAL A 267 15.72 10.36 -3.26
CA VAL A 267 16.36 9.40 -4.16
C VAL A 267 17.62 9.96 -4.83
N GLY A 268 17.96 11.22 -4.58
CA GLY A 268 19.11 11.89 -5.20
C GLY A 268 18.91 12.16 -6.69
N LEU A 269 17.66 12.20 -7.15
CA LEU A 269 17.31 12.60 -8.51
C LEU A 269 17.28 14.12 -8.60
N ASP A 270 17.65 14.61 -9.79
CA ASP A 270 17.44 16.00 -10.15
C ASP A 270 15.94 16.33 -10.17
N ALA A 271 15.57 17.52 -9.70
CA ALA A 271 14.18 17.94 -9.61
C ALA A 271 13.51 18.02 -10.99
N ASP A 272 14.24 18.49 -12.02
CA ASP A 272 13.70 18.61 -13.38
C ASP A 272 13.48 17.22 -14.00
N ILE A 273 14.37 16.25 -13.71
CA ILE A 273 14.19 14.85 -14.13
C ILE A 273 12.96 14.24 -13.46
N TRP A 274 12.82 14.43 -12.15
CA TRP A 274 11.67 13.91 -11.42
C TRP A 274 10.36 14.53 -11.89
N ASP A 275 10.33 15.84 -12.12
CA ASP A 275 9.16 16.54 -12.66
C ASP A 275 8.82 16.04 -14.07
N ALA A 276 9.82 15.75 -14.92
CA ALA A 276 9.60 15.13 -16.21
C ALA A 276 8.98 13.73 -16.09
N VAL A 277 9.47 12.89 -15.16
CA VAL A 277 8.91 11.56 -14.87
C VAL A 277 7.46 11.65 -14.41
N LEU A 278 7.19 12.54 -13.46
CA LEU A 278 5.85 12.76 -12.94
C LEU A 278 4.91 13.25 -14.05
N HIS A 279 5.35 14.21 -14.86
CA HIS A 279 4.57 14.73 -15.99
C HIS A 279 4.28 13.64 -17.03
N ALA A 280 5.26 12.79 -17.35
CA ALA A 280 5.09 11.70 -18.29
C ALA A 280 4.09 10.64 -17.79
N LEU A 281 4.17 10.27 -16.51
CA LEU A 281 3.22 9.37 -15.87
C LEU A 281 1.79 9.93 -15.87
N LEU A 282 1.65 11.23 -15.62
CA LEU A 282 0.35 11.89 -15.61
C LEU A 282 -0.22 12.09 -17.02
N ALA A 283 0.63 12.21 -18.03
CA ALA A 283 0.20 12.26 -19.43
C ALA A 283 -0.41 10.92 -19.90
N LEU A 284 -0.06 9.80 -19.23
CA LEU A 284 -0.71 8.51 -19.46
C LEU A 284 -2.06 8.37 -18.77
N ALA A 285 -2.43 9.29 -17.86
CA ALA A 285 -3.69 9.24 -17.13
C ALA A 285 -4.73 10.16 -17.81
N PRO A 286 -5.60 9.62 -18.69
CA PRO A 286 -6.79 10.32 -19.15
C PRO A 286 -7.53 11.01 -18.00
N GLY A 287 -8.18 12.14 -18.28
CA GLY A 287 -8.93 12.88 -17.26
C GLY A 287 -10.07 12.09 -16.59
N THR A 288 -10.38 10.90 -17.11
CA THR A 288 -11.34 9.94 -16.56
C THR A 288 -10.74 8.99 -15.52
N PHE A 289 -9.42 8.98 -15.32
CA PHE A 289 -8.76 8.11 -14.36
C PHE A 289 -9.20 8.44 -12.94
N GLN A 290 -9.53 7.39 -12.21
CA GLN A 290 -9.94 7.50 -10.82
C GLN A 290 -8.71 7.48 -9.90
N ASP A 291 -7.64 6.80 -10.30
CA ASP A 291 -6.44 6.46 -9.52
C ASP A 291 -5.15 6.57 -10.36
N ALA A 292 -4.07 7.10 -9.76
CA ALA A 292 -2.71 7.00 -10.27
C ALA A 292 -1.74 6.66 -9.12
N ARG A 293 -1.02 5.55 -9.21
CA ARG A 293 -0.06 5.10 -8.18
C ARG A 293 1.35 5.17 -8.74
N VAL A 294 2.27 5.71 -7.96
CA VAL A 294 3.68 5.84 -8.31
C VAL A 294 4.52 5.22 -7.20
N ASN A 295 4.72 3.91 -7.27
CA ASN A 295 5.67 3.25 -6.40
C ASN A 295 7.11 3.62 -6.78
N ILE A 296 7.96 3.85 -5.80
CA ILE A 296 9.40 3.99 -5.98
C ILE A 296 9.99 2.97 -5.03
N GLN A 297 10.92 2.12 -5.47
CA GLN A 297 11.43 1.04 -4.61
C GLN A 297 11.99 1.49 -3.24
N VAL A 298 12.35 2.77 -3.11
CA VAL A 298 12.80 3.41 -1.86
C VAL A 298 11.64 4.04 -1.07
N ALA A 299 10.55 4.42 -1.74
CA ALA A 299 9.32 4.98 -1.18
C ALA A 299 8.11 4.78 -2.12
N ASN A 300 7.10 4.04 -1.70
CA ASN A 300 5.83 3.89 -2.39
C ASN A 300 5.03 5.21 -2.37
N VAL A 301 4.61 5.73 -3.50
CA VAL A 301 3.67 6.87 -3.57
C VAL A 301 2.38 6.37 -4.21
N THR A 302 1.24 6.66 -3.60
CA THR A 302 -0.05 6.15 -4.05
C THR A 302 -1.01 7.32 -4.20
N LEU A 303 -1.39 7.73 -5.41
CA LEU A 303 -2.39 8.79 -5.64
C LEU A 303 -3.73 8.14 -5.99
N ALA A 304 -4.33 7.49 -5.00
CA ALA A 304 -5.56 6.73 -5.18
C ALA A 304 -6.83 7.51 -4.76
N PRO A 305 -8.01 7.20 -5.33
CA PRO A 305 -9.27 7.45 -4.66
C PRO A 305 -9.33 6.58 -3.39
N SER A 306 -10.28 6.87 -2.49
CA SER A 306 -10.34 6.30 -1.14
C SER A 306 -10.12 4.78 -1.08
N MET A 307 -9.51 4.32 0.03
CA MET A 307 -9.26 2.90 0.36
C MET A 307 -10.48 1.99 0.18
N ASP A 308 -11.69 2.51 0.38
CA ASP A 308 -12.92 1.72 0.24
C ASP A 308 -13.20 1.27 -1.21
N ASP A 309 -12.65 1.96 -2.22
CA ASP A 309 -12.78 1.57 -3.64
C ASP A 309 -11.66 0.61 -4.09
N THR A 310 -10.61 0.43 -3.29
CA THR A 310 -9.39 -0.30 -3.67
C THR A 310 -9.61 -1.83 -3.73
N ILE A 311 -10.62 -2.34 -3.03
CA ILE A 311 -11.01 -3.76 -3.07
C ILE A 311 -11.71 -4.09 -4.40
N SER A 312 -12.23 -3.08 -5.09
CA SER A 312 -12.69 -3.18 -6.46
C SER A 312 -11.55 -2.79 -7.40
N ARG A 313 -10.56 -3.67 -7.59
CA ARG A 313 -9.54 -3.58 -8.69
C ARG A 313 -10.13 -3.54 -10.11
N LEU A 314 -11.45 -3.34 -10.23
CA LEU A 314 -12.22 -3.21 -11.46
C LEU A 314 -12.17 -1.78 -12.05
N GLY A 315 -11.47 -0.85 -11.39
CA GLY A 315 -11.30 0.52 -11.87
C GLY A 315 -10.15 0.68 -12.88
N ILE A 316 -10.20 1.79 -13.62
CA ILE A 316 -9.13 2.25 -14.50
C ILE A 316 -8.03 2.92 -13.66
N TYR A 317 -6.79 2.42 -13.73
CA TYR A 317 -5.66 2.95 -12.96
C TYR A 317 -4.33 2.87 -13.71
N ILE A 318 -3.40 3.71 -13.27
CA ILE A 318 -1.97 3.59 -13.58
C ILE A 318 -1.26 3.20 -12.31
N TYR A 319 -0.39 2.21 -12.38
CA TYR A 319 0.60 1.95 -11.36
C TYR A 319 1.97 2.06 -12.01
N ALA A 320 2.90 2.79 -11.43
CA ALA A 320 4.27 2.87 -11.93
C ALA A 320 5.24 2.50 -10.83
N ASP A 321 6.11 1.51 -11.05
CA ASP A 321 7.25 1.27 -10.15
C ASP A 321 8.53 1.90 -10.72
N ILE A 322 9.25 2.67 -9.91
CA ILE A 322 10.45 3.40 -10.31
C ILE A 322 11.63 2.86 -9.51
N GLY A 323 12.55 2.19 -10.21
CA GLY A 323 13.81 1.72 -9.66
C GLY A 323 14.88 2.80 -9.71
N VAL A 324 15.39 3.21 -8.55
CA VAL A 324 16.56 4.09 -8.43
C VAL A 324 17.60 3.36 -7.58
N PRO A 325 18.71 2.86 -8.17
CA PRO A 325 19.71 2.15 -7.43
C PRO A 325 20.42 3.10 -6.48
N GLN A 326 20.45 2.74 -5.20
CA GLN A 326 21.15 3.54 -4.20
C GLN A 326 22.65 3.36 -4.37
N MET A 327 23.32 4.35 -4.96
CA MET A 327 24.78 4.37 -4.99
C MET A 327 25.29 4.65 -3.58
N THR A 328 25.97 3.68 -2.98
CA THR A 328 26.71 3.90 -1.73
C THR A 328 27.86 4.85 -2.04
N ALA A 329 27.75 6.10 -1.56
CA ALA A 329 28.75 7.12 -1.80
C ALA A 329 30.13 6.63 -1.32
N GLY A 330 31.05 6.42 -2.26
CA GLY A 330 32.45 6.23 -1.94
C GLY A 330 32.98 7.46 -1.19
N GLN A 331 33.78 7.26 -0.15
CA GLN A 331 34.33 8.36 0.66
C GLN A 331 35.11 9.35 -0.22
N GLY A 332 34.52 10.53 -0.50
CA GLY A 332 35.28 11.70 -0.97
C GLY A 332 34.87 12.32 -2.31
N VAL A 333 33.97 11.70 -3.08
CA VAL A 333 33.37 12.33 -4.27
C VAL A 333 31.91 12.60 -3.95
N GLY A 334 31.40 13.80 -4.27
CA GLY A 334 29.99 14.14 -4.05
C GLY A 334 29.06 13.06 -4.60
N PRO A 335 27.85 12.89 -4.04
CA PRO A 335 26.94 11.84 -4.46
C PRO A 335 26.74 11.94 -5.97
N PRO A 336 27.00 10.87 -6.74
CA PRO A 336 26.72 10.88 -8.17
C PRO A 336 25.22 11.13 -8.36
N SER A 337 24.87 11.86 -9.43
CA SER A 337 23.47 12.01 -9.82
C SER A 337 22.84 10.61 -9.91
N ALA A 338 21.71 10.42 -9.23
CA ALA A 338 21.05 9.13 -9.25
C ALA A 338 20.58 8.81 -10.68
N VAL A 339 20.71 7.54 -11.05
CA VAL A 339 20.26 6.98 -12.32
C VAL A 339 18.88 6.37 -12.09
N ILE A 340 17.96 6.53 -13.02
CA ILE A 340 16.70 5.78 -13.01
C ILE A 340 16.97 4.46 -13.75
N ASP A 341 17.03 3.34 -13.01
CA ASP A 341 17.27 2.00 -13.59
C ASP A 341 16.07 1.55 -14.41
N TYR A 342 14.85 1.76 -13.90
CA TYR A 342 13.66 1.47 -14.68
C TYR A 342 12.46 2.32 -14.29
N ILE A 343 11.55 2.53 -15.25
CA ILE A 343 10.17 2.92 -14.97
C ILE A 343 9.25 1.82 -15.48
N TYR A 344 8.37 1.37 -14.60
CA TYR A 344 7.53 0.20 -14.77
C TYR A 344 6.03 0.56 -14.77
N PRO A 345 5.48 1.09 -15.87
CA PRO A 345 4.05 1.39 -15.96
C PRO A 345 3.21 0.12 -16.18
N GLN A 346 2.34 -0.15 -15.22
CA GLN A 346 1.18 -1.03 -15.32
C GLN A 346 -0.06 -0.18 -15.57
N LEU A 347 -0.81 -0.53 -16.61
CA LEU A 347 -2.03 0.16 -17.01
C LEU A 347 -3.18 -0.84 -16.95
N SER A 348 -4.29 -0.44 -16.32
CA SER A 348 -5.55 -1.18 -16.35
C SER A 348 -6.59 -0.29 -17.01
N LEU A 349 -7.03 -0.67 -18.20
CA LEU A 349 -7.94 0.11 -19.05
C LEU A 349 -9.06 -0.80 -19.56
N THR A 350 -10.31 -0.35 -19.42
CA THR A 350 -11.48 -1.11 -19.90
C THR A 350 -11.86 -0.77 -21.33
N ASP A 351 -11.32 0.31 -21.89
CA ASP A 351 -11.61 0.81 -23.24
C ASP A 351 -10.39 0.69 -24.14
N ALA A 352 -10.49 -0.13 -25.19
CA ALA A 352 -9.45 -0.29 -26.18
C ALA A 352 -9.16 1.00 -26.97
N GLN A 353 -10.14 1.90 -27.14
CA GLN A 353 -9.91 3.19 -27.81
C GLN A 353 -9.09 4.14 -26.92
N ALA A 354 -9.28 4.06 -25.60
CA ALA A 354 -8.50 4.86 -24.66
C ALA A 354 -7.00 4.52 -24.73
N MET A 355 -6.65 3.26 -25.00
CA MET A 355 -5.25 2.82 -25.20
C MET A 355 -4.57 3.55 -26.37
N GLU A 356 -5.26 3.71 -27.49
CA GLU A 356 -4.71 4.36 -28.69
C GLU A 356 -4.48 5.87 -28.47
N SER A 357 -5.20 6.46 -27.50
CA SER A 357 -5.09 7.88 -27.14
C SER A 357 -4.01 8.20 -26.09
N LEU A 358 -3.28 7.19 -25.58
CA LEU A 358 -2.27 7.42 -24.55
C LEU A 358 -1.06 8.20 -25.09
N HIS A 359 -0.69 9.28 -24.38
CA HIS A 359 0.39 10.17 -24.77
C HIS A 359 1.77 9.69 -24.30
N PHE A 360 2.23 8.57 -24.84
CA PHE A 360 3.55 8.02 -24.50
C PHE A 360 4.71 8.97 -24.83
N ASP A 361 4.55 9.90 -25.78
CA ASP A 361 5.59 10.86 -26.17
C ASP A 361 6.11 11.73 -25.01
N ALA A 362 5.33 11.87 -23.93
CA ALA A 362 5.79 12.55 -22.73
C ALA A 362 7.00 11.85 -22.06
N PHE A 363 7.18 10.55 -22.30
CA PHE A 363 8.36 9.80 -21.82
C PHE A 363 9.62 10.04 -22.63
N ARG A 364 9.53 10.60 -23.84
CA ARG A 364 10.66 10.71 -24.76
C ARG A 364 11.85 11.45 -24.15
N THR A 365 11.58 12.58 -23.48
CA THR A 365 12.62 13.37 -22.80
C THR A 365 13.35 12.57 -21.71
N ILE A 366 12.64 11.69 -21.01
CA ILE A 366 13.21 10.83 -19.97
C ILE A 366 14.05 9.74 -20.60
N VAL A 367 13.54 9.10 -21.66
CA VAL A 367 14.23 7.99 -22.32
C VAL A 367 15.48 8.43 -23.07
N ASP A 368 15.45 9.62 -23.66
CA ASP A 368 16.63 10.24 -24.28
C ASP A 368 17.68 10.68 -23.22
N ALA A 369 17.30 10.79 -21.94
CA ALA A 369 18.23 11.17 -20.89
C ALA A 369 19.29 10.07 -20.65
N PRO A 370 20.57 10.44 -20.48
CA PRO A 370 21.65 9.48 -20.25
C PRO A 370 21.55 8.78 -18.89
N LEU A 371 20.82 9.36 -17.94
CA LEU A 371 20.60 8.83 -16.59
C LEU A 371 19.38 7.92 -16.49
N PHE A 372 18.78 7.52 -17.61
CA PHE A 372 17.66 6.58 -17.65
C PHE A 372 18.07 5.30 -18.37
N ASP A 373 17.84 4.14 -17.77
CA ASP A 373 18.24 2.84 -18.34
C ASP A 373 17.10 2.17 -19.13
N ARG A 374 15.92 1.90 -18.55
CA ARG A 374 14.84 1.21 -19.30
C ARG A 374 13.39 1.60 -18.97
N LEU A 375 12.54 1.59 -19.99
CA LEU A 375 11.08 1.62 -19.89
C LEU A 375 10.55 0.20 -20.01
N HIS A 376 9.84 -0.27 -18.98
CA HIS A 376 9.51 -1.67 -18.83
C HIS A 376 8.00 -1.89 -18.66
N PHE A 377 7.39 -2.73 -19.49
CA PHE A 377 5.99 -3.14 -19.34
C PHE A 377 5.92 -4.61 -18.93
N GLN A 378 5.08 -4.99 -17.98
CA GLN A 378 4.92 -6.38 -17.56
C GLN A 378 3.48 -6.67 -17.20
N SER A 379 3.11 -7.93 -17.47
CA SER A 379 1.85 -8.51 -17.02
C SER A 379 2.16 -9.71 -16.11
N ASP A 380 1.55 -9.76 -14.93
CA ASP A 380 1.73 -10.88 -14.00
C ASP A 380 0.80 -12.06 -14.32
N THR A 381 -0.29 -11.80 -15.04
CA THR A 381 -1.27 -12.81 -15.45
C THR A 381 -1.68 -12.58 -16.89
N LEU A 382 -2.13 -13.62 -17.58
CA LEU A 382 -2.58 -13.52 -18.97
C LEU A 382 -4.08 -13.21 -19.11
N ASP A 383 -4.86 -13.40 -18.04
CA ASP A 383 -6.33 -13.23 -18.02
C ASP A 383 -6.80 -11.94 -17.31
N SER A 384 -6.00 -10.86 -17.34
CA SER A 384 -6.31 -9.60 -16.65
C SER A 384 -6.48 -8.44 -17.62
N LEU A 385 -7.18 -7.39 -17.16
CA LEU A 385 -7.25 -6.10 -17.89
C LEU A 385 -5.86 -5.47 -18.10
N GLU A 386 -4.91 -5.78 -17.22
CA GLU A 386 -3.50 -5.36 -17.37
C GLU A 386 -2.85 -6.06 -18.57
N CYS A 387 -3.16 -7.34 -18.80
CA CYS A 387 -2.71 -8.09 -19.97
C CYS A 387 -3.28 -7.50 -21.26
N ASP A 388 -4.55 -7.10 -21.28
CA ASP A 388 -5.17 -6.48 -22.46
C ASP A 388 -4.50 -5.15 -22.81
N ALA A 389 -4.22 -4.31 -21.79
CA ALA A 389 -3.47 -3.08 -21.98
C ALA A 389 -2.04 -3.36 -22.47
N PHE A 390 -1.35 -4.32 -21.87
CA PHE A 390 -0.03 -4.77 -22.27
C PHE A 390 0.01 -5.23 -23.74
N LYS A 391 -0.95 -6.07 -24.16
CA LYS A 391 -1.11 -6.55 -25.54
C LYS A 391 -1.33 -5.39 -26.50
N ALA A 392 -2.19 -4.44 -26.14
CA ALA A 392 -2.49 -3.27 -26.96
C ALA A 392 -1.25 -2.38 -27.15
N ILE A 393 -0.44 -2.16 -26.11
CA ILE A 393 0.82 -1.41 -26.21
C ILE A 393 1.79 -2.16 -27.12
N LEU A 394 2.04 -3.45 -26.87
CA LEU A 394 2.97 -4.25 -27.66
C LEU A 394 2.57 -4.27 -29.15
N ARG A 395 1.27 -4.38 -29.45
CA ARG A 395 0.72 -4.26 -30.80
C ARG A 395 1.06 -2.91 -31.45
N SER A 396 0.85 -1.80 -30.75
CA SER A 396 1.20 -0.46 -31.23
C SER A 396 2.70 -0.30 -31.48
N VAL A 397 3.54 -0.92 -30.63
CA VAL A 397 4.99 -0.94 -30.84
C VAL A 397 5.35 -1.73 -32.09
N LEU A 398 4.81 -2.93 -32.27
CA LEU A 398 5.06 -3.75 -33.46
C LEU A 398 4.63 -3.04 -34.75
N GLN A 399 3.53 -2.29 -34.72
CA GLN A 399 3.08 -1.46 -35.84
C GLN A 399 3.96 -0.21 -36.08
N GLY A 400 4.83 0.14 -35.14
CA GLY A 400 5.65 1.36 -35.21
C GLY A 400 4.85 2.64 -34.99
N THR A 401 3.66 2.57 -34.37
CA THR A 401 2.78 3.73 -34.14
C THR A 401 3.06 4.42 -32.81
N GLN A 402 3.57 3.68 -31.81
CA GLN A 402 3.92 4.20 -30.49
C GLN A 402 5.30 3.66 -30.04
N LEU A 403 5.99 4.42 -29.19
CA LEU A 403 7.26 4.04 -28.54
C LEU A 403 8.41 3.64 -29.49
N ASP A 404 8.34 3.94 -30.79
CA ASP A 404 9.42 3.71 -31.76
C ASP A 404 10.75 4.38 -31.33
N TRP A 405 10.68 5.54 -30.70
CA TRP A 405 11.83 6.21 -30.12
C TRP A 405 12.46 5.42 -28.95
N ALA A 406 11.64 4.78 -28.11
CA ALA A 406 12.12 3.95 -27.00
C ALA A 406 12.79 2.69 -27.52
N LEU A 407 12.16 2.08 -28.53
CA LEU A 407 12.66 0.90 -29.23
C LEU A 407 14.04 1.17 -29.87
N LYS A 408 14.19 2.30 -30.57
CA LYS A 408 15.46 2.72 -31.19
C LYS A 408 16.56 3.05 -30.20
N SER A 409 16.19 3.42 -28.97
CA SER A 409 17.16 3.71 -27.90
C SER A 409 17.68 2.46 -27.18
N ASP A 410 17.17 1.26 -27.51
CA ASP A 410 17.44 -0.01 -26.81
C ASP A 410 17.02 -0.01 -25.33
N LYS A 411 16.07 0.86 -24.97
CA LYS A 411 15.59 1.04 -23.59
C LYS A 411 14.20 0.43 -23.35
N LEU A 412 13.56 -0.14 -24.37
CA LEU A 412 12.22 -0.72 -24.23
C LEU A 412 12.27 -2.21 -23.92
N LYS A 413 11.51 -2.65 -22.91
CA LYS A 413 11.34 -4.07 -22.53
C LYS A 413 9.89 -4.40 -22.23
N PHE A 414 9.51 -5.64 -22.57
CA PHE A 414 8.24 -6.25 -22.19
C PHE A 414 8.52 -7.57 -21.45
N GLU A 415 7.80 -7.85 -20.36
CA GLU A 415 7.95 -9.09 -19.59
C GLU A 415 6.58 -9.70 -19.27
N PHE A 416 6.44 -11.01 -19.44
CA PHE A 416 5.15 -11.71 -19.27
C PHE A 416 5.36 -13.16 -18.82
N PRO A 417 4.34 -13.82 -18.25
CA PRO A 417 4.51 -15.13 -17.64
C PRO A 417 4.82 -16.21 -18.67
N ASP A 418 5.65 -17.17 -18.27
CA ASP A 418 6.06 -18.34 -19.04
C ASP A 418 6.10 -19.57 -18.09
N PRO A 419 5.90 -20.82 -18.57
CA PRO A 419 5.99 -22.01 -17.73
C PRO A 419 7.27 -22.14 -16.90
N GLN A 420 8.37 -21.52 -17.34
CA GLN A 420 9.66 -21.53 -16.65
C GLN A 420 9.94 -20.25 -15.84
N GLY A 421 9.01 -19.29 -15.80
CA GLY A 421 9.14 -18.05 -15.06
C GLY A 421 8.53 -16.87 -15.81
N PHE A 422 9.38 -15.92 -16.19
CA PHE A 422 8.99 -14.77 -17.00
C PHE A 422 9.82 -14.73 -18.27
N ARG A 423 9.14 -14.49 -19.40
CA ARG A 423 9.77 -14.24 -20.68
C ARG A 423 9.95 -12.74 -20.84
N VAL A 424 11.17 -12.34 -21.17
CA VAL A 424 11.52 -10.93 -21.42
C VAL A 424 11.77 -10.72 -22.92
N LEU A 425 11.02 -9.80 -23.50
CA LEU A 425 11.18 -9.33 -24.86
C LEU A 425 11.84 -7.93 -24.84
N ASN A 426 13.11 -7.87 -25.25
CA ASN A 426 13.87 -6.62 -25.35
C ASN A 426 13.70 -5.94 -26.71
N SER A 427 14.26 -4.74 -26.86
CA SER A 427 14.14 -3.94 -28.08
C SER A 427 14.64 -4.69 -29.33
N GLN A 428 15.75 -5.41 -29.24
CA GLN A 428 16.25 -6.23 -30.36
C GLN A 428 15.28 -7.36 -30.75
N GLY A 429 14.67 -8.04 -29.77
CA GLY A 429 13.65 -9.06 -30.02
C GLY A 429 12.42 -8.50 -30.73
N ILE A 430 11.96 -7.32 -30.31
CA ILE A 430 10.83 -6.62 -30.95
C ILE A 430 11.18 -6.24 -32.39
N LEU A 431 12.37 -5.68 -32.64
CA LEU A 431 12.83 -5.34 -33.99
C LEU A 431 12.91 -6.56 -34.91
N SER A 432 13.36 -7.71 -34.38
CA SER A 432 13.37 -8.97 -35.12
C SER A 432 11.96 -9.45 -35.48
N LEU A 433 10.98 -9.28 -34.59
CA LEU A 433 9.58 -9.62 -34.85
C LEU A 433 8.95 -8.68 -35.90
N GLN A 434 9.26 -7.38 -35.86
CA GLN A 434 8.82 -6.44 -36.89
C GLN A 434 9.37 -6.79 -38.28
N ALA A 435 10.58 -7.34 -38.35
CA ALA A 435 11.20 -7.76 -39.60
C ALA A 435 10.67 -9.13 -40.11
N SER A 436 10.06 -9.93 -39.24
CA SER A 436 9.66 -11.32 -39.53
C SER A 436 8.19 -11.54 -39.21
N SER A 437 7.31 -11.19 -40.15
CA SER A 437 5.88 -11.47 -40.06
C SER A 437 5.46 -12.81 -40.66
N GLU A 438 6.36 -13.48 -41.38
CA GLU A 438 6.10 -14.76 -42.03
C GLU A 438 6.50 -15.92 -41.13
N HIS A 439 5.56 -16.85 -40.92
CA HIS A 439 5.77 -18.10 -40.19
C HIS A 439 5.37 -19.25 -41.10
N THR A 440 6.03 -20.41 -40.96
CA THR A 440 5.72 -21.60 -41.76
C THR A 440 5.32 -22.73 -40.83
N ILE A 441 4.12 -23.28 -41.04
CA ILE A 441 3.61 -24.47 -40.34
C ILE A 441 3.10 -25.46 -41.40
N ASP A 442 3.53 -26.72 -41.33
CA ASP A 442 3.15 -27.78 -42.29
C ASP A 442 3.26 -27.37 -43.78
N ASP A 443 4.39 -26.75 -44.14
CA ASP A 443 4.68 -26.21 -45.48
C ASP A 443 3.75 -25.06 -45.95
N VAL A 444 2.89 -24.54 -45.06
CA VAL A 444 2.03 -23.38 -45.31
C VAL A 444 2.66 -22.14 -44.66
N THR A 445 3.05 -21.18 -45.50
CA THR A 445 3.49 -19.86 -45.01
C THR A 445 2.28 -18.98 -44.71
N ILE A 446 2.22 -18.49 -43.48
CA ILE A 446 1.22 -17.54 -42.99
C ILE A 446 1.90 -16.23 -42.61
N THR A 447 1.32 -15.11 -43.07
CA THR A 447 1.71 -13.78 -42.60
C THR A 447 0.82 -13.38 -41.45
N LEU A 448 1.42 -13.04 -40.31
CA LEU A 448 0.72 -12.54 -39.13
C LEU A 448 0.66 -11.02 -39.15
N ASP A 449 -0.53 -10.46 -38.88
CA ASP A 449 -0.64 -9.05 -38.55
C ASP A 449 -0.11 -8.77 -37.12
N ALA A 450 0.01 -7.49 -36.74
CA ALA A 450 0.59 -7.13 -35.45
C ALA A 450 -0.23 -7.65 -34.24
N ALA A 451 -1.55 -7.83 -34.37
CA ALA A 451 -2.37 -8.38 -33.30
C ALA A 451 -2.16 -9.90 -33.17
N GLU A 452 -2.12 -10.60 -34.31
CA GLU A 452 -1.82 -12.03 -34.36
C GLU A 452 -0.39 -12.32 -33.89
N GLN A 453 0.58 -11.46 -34.20
CA GLN A 453 1.95 -11.58 -33.67
C GLN A 453 1.97 -11.48 -32.14
N VAL A 454 1.21 -10.56 -31.54
CA VAL A 454 1.13 -10.43 -30.08
C VAL A 454 0.57 -11.68 -29.43
N GLU A 455 -0.54 -12.21 -29.95
CA GLU A 455 -1.12 -13.46 -29.45
C GLU A 455 -0.18 -14.65 -29.63
N TRP A 456 0.50 -14.73 -30.79
CA TRP A 456 1.51 -15.74 -31.05
C TRP A 456 2.68 -15.64 -30.05
N ILE A 457 3.22 -14.44 -29.77
CA ILE A 457 4.32 -14.24 -28.80
C ILE A 457 3.92 -14.70 -27.39
N ILE A 458 2.68 -14.42 -26.98
CA ILE A 458 2.17 -14.78 -25.66
C ILE A 458 1.97 -16.30 -25.57
N ARG A 459 1.33 -16.91 -26.57
CA ARG A 459 1.14 -18.37 -26.62
C ARG A 459 2.44 -19.14 -26.82
N ASP A 460 3.41 -18.58 -27.55
CA ASP A 460 4.76 -19.13 -27.67
C ASP A 460 5.42 -19.21 -26.28
N GLY A 461 5.24 -18.18 -25.46
CA GLY A 461 5.63 -18.19 -24.05
C GLY A 461 4.85 -19.18 -23.19
N GLN A 462 3.81 -19.85 -23.71
CA GLN A 462 3.10 -20.94 -23.02
C GLN A 462 3.40 -22.31 -23.62
N GLY A 463 4.19 -22.37 -24.70
CA GLY A 463 4.43 -23.59 -25.48
C GLY A 463 3.28 -23.96 -26.42
N GLU A 464 2.40 -23.02 -26.73
CA GLU A 464 1.18 -23.19 -27.56
C GLU A 464 1.27 -22.46 -28.92
N SER A 465 2.48 -22.08 -29.36
CA SER A 465 2.68 -21.32 -30.59
C SER A 465 2.24 -22.07 -31.85
N ASP A 466 2.61 -23.34 -31.99
CA ASP A 466 2.25 -24.15 -33.17
C ASP A 466 0.74 -24.41 -33.24
N GLU A 467 0.09 -24.63 -32.10
CA GLU A 467 -1.37 -24.80 -32.00
C GLU A 467 -2.09 -23.53 -32.48
N TYR A 468 -1.63 -22.35 -32.05
CA TYR A 468 -2.19 -21.08 -32.49
C TYR A 468 -2.02 -20.82 -34.00
N LEU A 469 -0.86 -21.15 -34.56
CA LEU A 469 -0.64 -21.04 -36.00
C LEU A 469 -1.57 -21.98 -36.78
N GLY A 470 -1.78 -23.20 -36.29
CA GLY A 470 -2.75 -24.14 -36.86
C GLY A 470 -4.18 -23.59 -36.82
N GLU A 471 -4.62 -23.06 -35.67
CA GLU A 471 -5.94 -22.41 -35.51
C GLU A 471 -6.14 -21.28 -36.52
N LEU A 472 -5.12 -20.44 -36.75
CA LEU A 472 -5.18 -19.33 -37.71
C LEU A 472 -5.24 -19.81 -39.17
N VAL A 473 -4.49 -20.86 -39.53
CA VAL A 473 -4.54 -21.45 -40.87
C VAL A 473 -5.94 -22.02 -41.15
N ASP A 474 -6.49 -22.80 -40.22
CA ASP A 474 -7.83 -23.38 -40.34
C ASP A 474 -8.91 -22.29 -40.46
N LYS A 475 -8.82 -21.25 -39.62
CA LYS A 475 -9.76 -20.10 -39.63
C LYS A 475 -9.72 -19.30 -40.93
N ARG A 476 -8.56 -19.23 -41.60
CA ARG A 476 -8.41 -18.54 -42.90
C ARG A 476 -8.83 -19.41 -44.08
N ALA A 477 -8.85 -20.74 -43.90
CA ALA A 477 -9.30 -21.69 -44.91
C ALA A 477 -10.82 -21.86 -44.96
N SER A 478 -11.52 -21.61 -43.83
CA SER A 478 -12.99 -21.58 -43.70
C SER A 478 -13.60 -20.29 -44.19
#